data_AF-A0A1V9YBL7-F1
#
_entry.id   AF-A0A1V9YBL7-F1
#
_cell.length_a   1.000
_cell.length_b   1.000
_cell.length_c   1.000
_cell.angle_alpha   90.00
_cell.angle_beta   90.00
_cell.angle_gamma   90.00
#
_symmetry.space_group_name_H-M   'P 1'
#
loop_
_entity.id
_entity.type
_entity.pdbx_description
1 polymer ?
#
loop_
_entity_poly.entity_id
_entity_poly.type
_entity_poly.pdbx_seq_one_letter_code
_entity_poly.pdbx_strand_id
1 'polypeptide(L)'
;MMTAWRASHPFDFLCYSPEIASAWLNLDALHPLWLDVWRAWSHVPMKDRMPLLPDLPTTLSMPVWLTTYHEFVQPSNKTVSSLVSRSPTARLWCQHGVGNGLRCLRDFLHANVPGYWPDFAAFRNNMASGYPGATVSLQHGQICLDTVPYTKSVHDHLTKVYDAVRTRLRIRHDVSLANVPVAAHPFRAVIKNQLRPFELWPRGIVAAMAQHSPIPTAPHPTHTPERPGHDAAKTYMRLLKRCLRWTTPVHGD
;
A
#
# COMPACT_ATOMS: atom_id res chain seq x y z
N MET A 1 3.14 -21.48 3.81
CA MET A 1 2.28 -20.27 3.72
C MET A 1 2.96 -19.30 2.77
N MET A 2 2.34 -18.88 1.67
CA MET A 2 2.95 -17.97 0.69
C MET A 2 2.90 -16.52 1.21
N THR A 3 4.01 -15.81 1.14
CA THR A 3 4.08 -14.39 1.54
C THR A 3 3.61 -13.48 0.41
N ALA A 4 2.73 -12.54 0.73
CA ALA A 4 2.23 -11.56 -0.23
C ALA A 4 3.25 -10.45 -0.58
N TRP A 5 4.39 -10.38 0.11
CA TRP A 5 5.47 -9.44 -0.19
C TRP A 5 6.60 -10.11 -0.98
N ARG A 6 7.33 -9.31 -1.76
CA ARG A 6 8.44 -9.76 -2.63
C ARG A 6 9.79 -9.57 -1.95
N ALA A 7 10.71 -10.50 -2.19
CA ALA A 7 12.12 -10.32 -1.77
C ALA A 7 12.78 -9.10 -2.43
N SER A 8 12.41 -8.79 -3.68
CA SER A 8 12.88 -7.60 -4.39
C SER A 8 12.24 -6.28 -3.92
N HIS A 9 11.13 -6.35 -3.17
CA HIS A 9 10.39 -5.19 -2.67
C HIS A 9 10.07 -5.41 -1.17
N PRO A 10 11.10 -5.32 -0.30
CA PRO A 10 10.97 -5.72 1.11
C PRO A 10 9.94 -4.91 1.89
N PHE A 11 9.53 -3.74 1.39
CA PHE A 11 8.58 -2.82 2.04
C PHE A 11 7.14 -2.96 1.56
N ASP A 12 6.80 -3.97 0.74
CA ASP A 12 5.43 -4.18 0.27
C ASP A 12 4.42 -4.27 1.43
N PHE A 13 4.82 -4.86 2.57
CA PHE A 13 3.95 -5.01 3.74
C PHE A 13 3.48 -3.66 4.33
N LEU A 14 4.25 -2.58 4.13
CA LEU A 14 3.87 -1.23 4.58
C LEU A 14 2.72 -0.64 3.75
N CYS A 15 2.37 -1.23 2.61
CA CYS A 15 1.18 -0.86 1.84
C CYS A 15 -0.10 -1.51 2.42
N TYR A 16 0.02 -2.49 3.32
CA TYR A 16 -1.08 -3.30 3.80
C TYR A 16 -1.63 -2.79 5.13
N SER A 17 -2.89 -3.13 5.40
CA SER A 17 -3.46 -2.99 6.74
C SER A 17 -2.88 -4.07 7.66
N PRO A 18 -2.42 -3.75 8.88
CA PRO A 18 -1.92 -4.73 9.84
C PRO A 18 -3.09 -5.49 10.45
N GLU A 19 -3.66 -6.42 9.70
CA GLU A 19 -4.70 -7.32 10.18
C GLU A 19 -4.06 -8.61 10.70
N ILE A 20 -3.99 -8.73 12.02
CA ILE A 20 -3.27 -9.83 12.71
C ILE A 20 -3.90 -11.20 12.42
N ALA A 21 -5.21 -11.23 12.15
CA ALA A 21 -5.95 -12.44 11.82
C ALA A 21 -6.05 -12.71 10.30
N SER A 22 -5.30 -11.99 9.46
CA SER A 22 -5.43 -12.13 8.02
C SER A 22 -4.91 -13.48 7.54
N ALA A 23 -5.77 -14.27 6.91
CA ALA A 23 -5.38 -15.52 6.26
C ALA A 23 -4.39 -15.33 5.09
N TRP A 24 -4.09 -14.09 4.71
CA TRP A 24 -3.20 -13.72 3.60
C TRP A 24 -1.78 -13.38 4.02
N LEU A 25 -1.55 -13.08 5.30
CA LEU A 25 -0.28 -12.57 5.79
C LEU A 25 0.29 -13.55 6.79
N ASN A 26 1.51 -14.00 6.52
CA ASN A 26 2.26 -14.81 7.48
C ASN A 26 3.11 -13.88 8.37
N LEU A 27 2.55 -13.42 9.49
CA LEU A 27 3.24 -12.46 10.36
C LEU A 27 4.52 -13.01 11.00
N ASP A 28 4.63 -14.32 11.16
CA ASP A 28 5.81 -14.98 11.75
C ASP A 28 7.06 -14.83 10.88
N ALA A 29 6.89 -14.51 9.60
CA ALA A 29 8.00 -14.24 8.69
C ALA A 29 8.60 -12.83 8.86
N LEU A 30 7.98 -11.95 9.65
CA LEU A 30 8.43 -10.59 9.88
C LEU A 30 9.13 -10.48 11.25
N HIS A 31 10.31 -9.85 11.29
CA HIS A 31 11.00 -9.61 12.56
C HIS A 31 10.12 -8.73 13.49
N PRO A 32 10.10 -8.97 14.82
CA PRO A 32 9.24 -8.22 15.76
C PRO A 32 9.35 -6.70 15.64
N LEU A 33 10.57 -6.17 15.48
CA LEU A 33 10.80 -4.75 15.21
C LEU A 33 9.98 -4.23 14.01
N TRP A 34 9.94 -4.99 12.92
CA TRP A 34 9.21 -4.60 11.72
C TRP A 34 7.69 -4.70 11.90
N LEU A 35 7.21 -5.59 12.79
CA LEU A 35 5.79 -5.64 13.15
C LEU A 35 5.38 -4.35 13.90
N ASP A 36 6.23 -3.87 14.82
CA ASP A 36 5.99 -2.63 15.53
C ASP A 36 6.04 -1.41 14.59
N VAL A 37 7.03 -1.38 13.69
CA VAL A 37 7.12 -0.35 12.63
C VAL A 37 5.87 -0.38 11.76
N TRP A 38 5.41 -1.56 11.33
CA TRP A 38 4.20 -1.67 10.50
C TRP A 38 2.95 -1.15 11.23
N ARG A 39 2.77 -1.53 12.50
CA ARG A 39 1.67 -1.04 13.33
C ARG A 39 1.71 0.47 13.48
N ALA A 40 2.86 1.06 13.77
CA ALA A 40 2.98 2.53 13.83
C ALA A 40 2.70 3.16 12.46
N TRP A 41 3.27 2.59 11.40
CA TRP A 41 3.13 3.06 10.02
C TRP A 41 1.68 3.08 9.54
N SER A 42 0.88 2.07 9.90
CA SER A 42 -0.52 1.99 9.47
C SER A 42 -1.40 3.12 10.02
N HIS A 43 -1.03 3.69 11.17
CA HIS A 43 -1.73 4.81 11.80
C HIS A 43 -1.37 6.15 11.17
N VAL A 44 -0.27 6.22 10.41
CA VAL A 44 0.10 7.42 9.68
C VAL A 44 -0.87 7.60 8.51
N PRO A 45 -1.43 8.80 8.25
CA PRO A 45 -2.25 9.04 7.07
C PRO A 45 -1.48 8.75 5.78
N MET A 46 -2.15 8.20 4.75
CA MET A 46 -1.49 7.83 3.49
C MET A 46 -0.82 9.03 2.80
N LYS A 47 -1.40 10.22 2.92
CA LYS A 47 -0.83 11.48 2.42
C LYS A 47 0.55 11.81 3.00
N ASP A 48 0.84 11.36 4.22
CA ASP A 48 2.11 11.63 4.90
C ASP A 48 3.12 10.50 4.61
N ARG A 49 2.63 9.27 4.40
CA ARG A 49 3.44 8.12 3.94
C ARG A 49 3.89 8.27 2.49
N MET A 50 3.03 8.85 1.65
CA MET A 50 3.22 9.07 0.22
C MET A 50 2.88 10.52 -0.11
N PRO A 51 3.74 11.48 0.28
CA PRO A 51 3.49 12.91 0.05
C PRO A 51 3.56 13.28 -1.43
N LEU A 52 4.21 12.44 -2.23
CA LEU A 52 4.25 12.55 -3.68
C LEU A 52 3.31 11.53 -4.30
N LEU A 53 2.51 11.98 -5.26
CA LEU A 53 1.71 11.08 -6.08
C LEU A 53 2.65 10.12 -6.83
N PRO A 54 2.39 8.80 -6.81
CA PRO A 54 3.26 7.83 -7.45
C PRO A 54 3.23 8.02 -8.98
N ASP A 55 4.42 8.00 -9.58
CA ASP A 55 4.60 7.98 -11.03
C ASP A 55 4.27 6.59 -11.59
N LEU A 56 4.26 6.47 -12.92
CA LEU A 56 3.98 5.20 -13.60
C LEU A 56 4.81 4.02 -13.08
N PRO A 57 6.15 4.08 -13.02
CA PRO A 57 6.94 2.93 -12.59
C PRO A 57 6.65 2.54 -11.14
N THR A 58 6.42 3.52 -10.26
CA THR A 58 6.02 3.30 -8.87
C THR A 58 4.66 2.66 -8.77
N THR A 59 3.64 3.24 -9.42
CA THR A 59 2.27 2.71 -9.37
C THR A 59 2.18 1.28 -9.88
N LEU A 60 2.85 0.96 -11.00
CA LEU A 60 2.82 -0.41 -11.53
C LEU A 60 3.53 -1.42 -10.63
N SER A 61 4.53 -0.97 -9.86
CA SER A 61 5.25 -1.81 -8.90
C SER A 61 4.52 -1.96 -7.56
N MET A 62 3.49 -1.17 -7.26
CA MET A 62 2.78 -1.26 -5.97
C MET A 62 1.95 -2.56 -5.87
N PRO A 63 1.92 -3.21 -4.69
CA PRO A 63 1.15 -4.43 -4.52
C PRO A 63 -0.35 -4.15 -4.58
N VAL A 64 -1.15 -5.09 -5.13
CA VAL A 64 -2.58 -4.88 -5.40
C VAL A 64 -3.53 -5.64 -4.47
N TRP A 65 -3.09 -6.75 -3.87
CA TRP A 65 -4.00 -7.68 -3.20
C TRP A 65 -4.54 -7.20 -1.86
N LEU A 66 -3.65 -6.65 -1.02
CA LEU A 66 -3.91 -6.24 0.37
C LEU A 66 -3.69 -4.73 0.59
N THR A 67 -3.61 -3.98 -0.50
CA THR A 67 -3.23 -2.57 -0.47
C THR A 67 -4.25 -1.69 0.24
N THR A 68 -3.75 -0.66 0.92
CA THR A 68 -4.54 0.44 1.49
C THR A 68 -4.45 1.71 0.63
N TYR A 69 -3.79 1.63 -0.53
CA TYR A 69 -3.69 2.77 -1.44
C TYR A 69 -5.03 3.05 -2.11
N HIS A 70 -5.60 4.22 -1.84
CA HIS A 70 -6.96 4.60 -2.24
C HIS A 70 -7.31 4.38 -3.72
N GLU A 71 -6.40 4.61 -4.68
CA GLU A 71 -6.70 4.36 -6.11
C GLU A 71 -6.90 2.88 -6.44
N PHE A 72 -6.36 1.98 -5.61
CA PHE A 72 -6.44 0.53 -5.82
C PHE A 72 -7.61 -0.09 -5.05
N VAL A 73 -8.35 0.72 -4.30
CA VAL A 73 -9.48 0.28 -3.48
C VAL A 73 -10.78 0.77 -4.13
N GLN A 74 -11.81 -0.08 -4.16
CA GLN A 74 -13.12 0.35 -4.66
C GLN A 74 -13.71 1.47 -3.78
N PRO A 75 -14.63 2.30 -4.29
CA PRO A 75 -15.34 3.31 -3.48
C PRO A 75 -16.03 2.73 -2.23
N SER A 76 -16.39 1.46 -2.25
CA SER A 76 -16.94 0.72 -1.10
C SER A 76 -15.87 0.27 -0.09
N ASN A 77 -14.65 0.79 -0.19
CA ASN A 77 -13.47 0.42 0.57
C ASN A 77 -13.07 -1.07 0.44
N LYS A 78 -13.43 -1.69 -0.69
CA LYS A 78 -13.13 -3.10 -0.98
C LYS A 78 -11.83 -3.25 -1.76
N THR A 79 -10.88 -4.00 -1.20
CA THR A 79 -9.67 -4.52 -1.85
C THR A 79 -9.96 -5.84 -2.57
N VAL A 80 -9.03 -6.33 -3.38
CA VAL A 80 -9.11 -7.69 -3.95
C VAL A 80 -9.29 -8.75 -2.86
N SER A 81 -8.51 -8.67 -1.77
CA SER A 81 -8.60 -9.63 -0.67
C SER A 81 -9.98 -9.62 0.00
N SER A 82 -10.60 -8.44 0.14
CA SER A 82 -11.94 -8.30 0.71
C SER A 82 -13.03 -8.90 -0.18
N LEU A 83 -12.88 -8.85 -1.52
CA LEU A 83 -13.82 -9.42 -2.48
C LEU A 83 -13.95 -10.93 -2.32
N VAL A 84 -12.83 -11.61 -2.09
CA VAL A 84 -12.78 -13.07 -1.95
C VAL A 84 -12.78 -13.54 -0.49
N SER A 85 -12.91 -12.62 0.47
CA SER A 85 -12.86 -12.91 1.91
C SER A 85 -13.89 -13.95 2.34
N ARG A 86 -15.07 -13.98 1.72
CA ARG A 86 -16.16 -14.92 2.05
C ARG A 86 -16.08 -16.27 1.32
N SER A 87 -15.15 -16.45 0.38
CA SER A 87 -14.98 -17.68 -0.39
C SER A 87 -13.59 -18.26 -0.17
N PRO A 88 -13.46 -19.35 0.62
CA PRO A 88 -12.17 -20.00 0.84
C PRO A 88 -11.50 -20.45 -0.47
N THR A 89 -12.28 -20.99 -1.41
CA THR A 89 -11.78 -21.42 -2.72
C THR A 89 -11.22 -20.24 -3.53
N ALA A 90 -11.96 -19.14 -3.63
CA ALA A 90 -11.49 -17.95 -4.35
C ALA A 90 -10.25 -17.33 -3.68
N ARG A 91 -10.19 -17.37 -2.34
CA ARG A 91 -9.02 -16.91 -1.58
C ARG A 91 -7.79 -17.75 -1.87
N LEU A 92 -7.89 -19.08 -1.79
CA LEU A 92 -6.79 -20.00 -2.11
C LEU A 92 -6.31 -19.83 -3.54
N TRP A 93 -7.24 -19.66 -4.49
CA TRP A 93 -6.92 -19.38 -5.89
C TRP A 93 -6.17 -18.03 -6.06
N CYS A 94 -6.60 -16.98 -5.36
CA CYS A 94 -5.87 -15.71 -5.40
C CYS A 94 -4.48 -15.78 -4.77
N GLN A 95 -4.36 -16.49 -3.63
CA GLN A 95 -3.08 -16.75 -2.98
C GLN A 95 -2.14 -17.57 -3.89
N HIS A 96 -2.70 -18.50 -4.66
CA HIS A 96 -1.96 -19.23 -5.68
C HIS A 96 -1.43 -18.30 -6.77
N GLY A 97 -2.25 -17.36 -7.27
CA GLY A 97 -1.80 -16.33 -8.21
C GLY A 97 -0.66 -15.45 -7.67
N VAL A 98 -0.73 -15.08 -6.39
CA VAL A 98 0.39 -14.42 -5.68
C VAL A 98 1.64 -15.31 -5.68
N GLY A 99 1.46 -16.61 -5.51
CA GLY A 99 2.50 -17.65 -5.66
C GLY A 99 3.13 -17.69 -7.05
N ASN A 100 2.31 -17.55 -8.10
CA ASN A 100 2.73 -17.46 -9.50
C ASN A 100 3.46 -16.14 -9.83
N GLY A 101 3.68 -15.27 -8.85
CA GLY A 101 4.38 -14.01 -9.03
C GLY A 101 3.50 -12.83 -9.42
N LEU A 102 2.18 -13.01 -9.51
CA LEU A 102 1.23 -11.95 -9.85
C LEU A 102 0.91 -11.13 -8.60
N ARG A 103 1.72 -10.11 -8.27
CA ARG A 103 1.65 -9.37 -7.00
C ARG A 103 1.33 -7.89 -7.16
N CYS A 104 1.72 -7.31 -8.30
CA CYS A 104 1.46 -5.93 -8.69
C CYS A 104 0.93 -5.85 -10.13
N LEU A 105 0.46 -4.67 -10.56
CA LEU A 105 -0.06 -4.48 -11.92
C LEU A 105 0.97 -4.83 -12.99
N ARG A 106 2.25 -4.52 -12.74
CA ARG A 106 3.36 -4.88 -13.64
C ARG A 106 3.43 -6.37 -13.92
N ASP A 107 3.25 -7.22 -12.91
CA ASP A 107 3.40 -8.67 -13.10
C ASP A 107 2.36 -9.18 -14.11
N PHE A 108 1.14 -8.63 -14.08
CA PHE A 108 0.11 -8.96 -15.07
C PHE A 108 0.46 -8.48 -16.49
N LEU A 109 1.13 -7.33 -16.63
CA LEU A 109 1.60 -6.83 -17.93
C LEU A 109 2.70 -7.69 -18.55
N HIS A 110 3.44 -8.46 -17.75
CA HIS A 110 4.52 -9.34 -18.23
C HIS A 110 4.13 -10.81 -18.32
N ALA A 111 2.98 -11.21 -17.76
CA ALA A 111 2.59 -12.61 -17.67
C ALA A 111 2.04 -13.20 -18.98
N ASN A 112 1.69 -12.36 -19.96
CA ASN A 112 1.24 -12.82 -21.28
C ASN A 112 1.97 -12.06 -22.39
N VAL A 113 1.29 -11.18 -23.14
CA VAL A 113 1.94 -10.31 -24.13
C VAL A 113 2.61 -9.15 -23.40
N PRO A 114 3.96 -9.03 -23.44
CA PRO A 114 4.66 -8.03 -22.65
C PRO A 114 4.17 -6.60 -22.92
N GLY A 115 3.80 -5.92 -21.83
CA GLY A 115 3.38 -4.53 -21.84
C GLY A 115 1.90 -4.29 -22.14
N TYR A 116 1.10 -5.34 -22.31
CA TYR A 116 -0.35 -5.24 -22.49
C TYR A 116 -1.09 -5.87 -21.33
N TRP A 117 -2.21 -5.25 -20.96
CA TRP A 117 -3.06 -5.77 -19.90
C TRP A 117 -3.75 -7.05 -20.38
N PRO A 118 -3.75 -8.14 -19.59
CA PRO A 118 -4.33 -9.40 -20.02
C PRO A 118 -5.84 -9.30 -20.16
N ASP A 119 -6.37 -9.91 -21.22
CA ASP A 119 -7.79 -10.21 -21.29
C ASP A 119 -8.21 -11.23 -20.21
N PHE A 120 -9.50 -11.47 -20.10
CA PHE A 120 -10.04 -12.37 -19.07
C PHE A 120 -9.49 -13.80 -19.18
N ALA A 121 -9.30 -14.31 -20.40
CA ALA A 121 -8.82 -15.67 -20.63
C ALA A 121 -7.35 -15.82 -20.21
N ALA A 122 -6.49 -14.90 -20.64
CA ALA A 122 -5.09 -14.83 -20.25
C ALA A 122 -4.93 -14.64 -18.75
N PHE A 123 -5.69 -13.72 -18.14
CA PHE A 123 -5.69 -13.51 -16.70
C PHE A 123 -6.05 -14.79 -15.94
N ARG A 124 -7.14 -15.46 -16.34
CA ARG A 124 -7.58 -16.72 -15.73
C ARG A 124 -6.50 -17.79 -15.83
N ASN A 125 -5.91 -17.96 -17.01
CA ASN A 125 -4.88 -18.97 -17.25
C ASN A 125 -3.61 -18.70 -16.42
N ASN A 126 -3.16 -17.45 -16.34
CA ASN A 126 -1.99 -17.06 -15.55
C ASN A 126 -2.19 -17.29 -14.05
N MET A 127 -3.39 -17.00 -13.54
CA MET A 127 -3.75 -17.24 -12.14
C MET A 127 -3.91 -18.74 -11.83
N ALA A 128 -4.51 -19.51 -12.75
CA ALA A 128 -4.81 -20.92 -12.57
C ALA A 128 -3.65 -21.87 -12.93
N SER A 129 -2.59 -21.37 -13.58
CA SER A 129 -1.42 -22.16 -13.94
C SER A 129 -0.86 -22.87 -12.70
N GLY A 130 -0.82 -24.21 -12.73
CA GLY A 130 -0.33 -25.04 -11.62
C GLY A 130 -1.26 -25.13 -10.40
N TYR A 131 -2.47 -24.56 -10.44
CA TYR A 131 -3.39 -24.56 -9.29
C TYR A 131 -3.98 -25.96 -9.04
N PRO A 132 -3.68 -26.63 -7.90
CA PRO A 132 -4.14 -27.99 -7.64
C PRO A 132 -5.65 -28.10 -7.40
N GLY A 133 -6.30 -27.00 -7.02
CA GLY A 133 -7.74 -26.94 -6.75
C GLY A 133 -8.59 -26.68 -7.99
N ALA A 134 -8.00 -26.71 -9.19
CA ALA A 134 -8.73 -26.50 -10.43
C ALA A 134 -9.61 -27.72 -10.73
N THR A 135 -10.92 -27.50 -10.85
CA THR A 135 -11.83 -28.53 -11.34
C THR A 135 -11.92 -28.48 -12.86
N VAL A 136 -12.13 -29.63 -13.48
CA VAL A 136 -12.32 -29.75 -14.92
C VAL A 136 -13.74 -30.23 -15.21
N SER A 137 -14.39 -29.61 -16.18
CA SER A 137 -15.68 -30.04 -16.69
C SER A 137 -15.60 -30.30 -18.19
N LEU A 138 -16.45 -31.21 -18.66
CA LEU A 138 -16.61 -31.46 -20.09
C LEU A 138 -17.64 -30.47 -20.63
N GLN A 139 -17.20 -29.50 -21.42
CA GLN A 139 -18.06 -28.51 -22.07
C GLN A 139 -18.00 -28.69 -23.58
N HIS A 140 -19.14 -28.98 -24.22
CA HIS A 140 -19.23 -29.22 -25.66
C HIS A 140 -18.24 -30.28 -26.19
N GLY A 141 -17.99 -31.33 -25.41
CA GLY A 141 -17.06 -32.40 -25.77
C GLY A 141 -15.57 -32.07 -25.58
N GLN A 142 -15.24 -30.90 -25.01
CA GLN A 142 -13.88 -30.49 -24.67
C GLN A 142 -13.69 -30.44 -23.15
N ILE A 143 -12.51 -30.86 -22.69
CA ILE A 143 -12.13 -30.73 -21.28
C ILE A 143 -11.74 -29.28 -21.02
N CYS A 144 -12.51 -28.60 -20.19
CA CYS A 144 -12.33 -27.20 -19.84
C CYS A 144 -12.03 -27.07 -18.34
N LEU A 145 -11.15 -26.13 -17.98
CA LEU A 145 -10.97 -25.72 -16.59
C LEU A 145 -12.18 -24.89 -16.15
N ASP A 146 -12.79 -25.29 -15.04
CA ASP A 146 -13.87 -24.52 -14.44
C ASP A 146 -13.35 -23.19 -13.93
N THR A 147 -14.20 -22.18 -14.04
CA THR A 147 -13.87 -20.85 -13.55
C THR A 147 -14.15 -20.79 -12.07
N VAL A 148 -13.11 -20.56 -11.27
CA VAL A 148 -13.24 -20.39 -9.81
C VAL A 148 -14.19 -19.21 -9.52
N PRO A 149 -15.08 -19.30 -8.51
CA PRO A 149 -15.93 -18.17 -8.12
C PRO A 149 -15.12 -16.88 -7.91
N TYR A 150 -15.73 -15.74 -8.21
CA TYR A 150 -15.10 -14.40 -8.13
C TYR A 150 -13.95 -14.13 -9.11
N THR A 151 -13.50 -15.08 -9.94
CA THR A 151 -12.43 -14.85 -10.94
C THR A 151 -12.71 -13.62 -11.80
N LYS A 152 -13.94 -13.49 -12.32
CA LYS A 152 -14.37 -12.33 -13.10
C LYS A 152 -14.39 -11.04 -12.28
N SER A 153 -14.95 -11.08 -11.07
CA SER A 153 -14.97 -9.91 -10.19
C SER A 153 -13.58 -9.39 -9.83
N VAL A 154 -12.60 -10.29 -9.65
CA VAL A 154 -11.21 -9.93 -9.40
C VAL A 154 -10.58 -9.32 -10.66
N HIS A 155 -10.76 -9.94 -11.83
CA HIS A 155 -10.28 -9.40 -13.11
C HIS A 155 -10.85 -8.01 -13.40
N ASP A 156 -12.17 -7.85 -13.29
CA ASP A 156 -12.86 -6.58 -13.53
C ASP A 156 -12.36 -5.49 -12.57
N HIS A 157 -12.11 -5.84 -11.31
CA HIS A 157 -11.59 -4.89 -10.33
C HIS A 157 -10.16 -4.45 -10.65
N LEU A 158 -9.25 -5.40 -10.92
CA LEU A 158 -7.87 -5.07 -11.28
C LEU A 158 -7.78 -4.30 -12.60
N THR A 159 -8.65 -4.63 -13.56
CA THR A 159 -8.76 -3.90 -14.84
C THR A 159 -9.21 -2.45 -14.60
N LYS A 160 -10.22 -2.23 -13.75
CA LYS A 160 -10.64 -0.87 -13.36
C LYS A 160 -9.51 -0.08 -12.69
N VAL A 161 -8.74 -0.73 -11.82
CA VAL A 161 -7.57 -0.09 -11.19
C VAL A 161 -6.54 0.29 -12.26
N TYR A 162 -6.22 -0.62 -13.17
CA TYR A 162 -5.31 -0.35 -14.28
C TYR A 162 -5.78 0.81 -15.17
N ASP A 163 -7.05 0.83 -15.56
CA ASP A 163 -7.64 1.89 -16.39
C ASP A 163 -7.66 3.24 -15.68
N ALA A 164 -7.92 3.26 -14.36
CA ALA A 164 -7.83 4.47 -13.54
C ALA A 164 -6.40 5.04 -13.53
N VAL A 165 -5.39 4.17 -13.39
CA VAL A 165 -3.97 4.55 -13.46
C VAL A 165 -3.61 5.12 -14.82
N ARG A 166 -4.06 4.49 -15.92
CA ARG A 166 -3.85 5.01 -17.28
C ARG A 166 -4.48 6.38 -17.48
N THR A 167 -5.72 6.55 -17.01
CA THR A 167 -6.46 7.80 -17.13
C THR A 167 -5.75 8.93 -16.37
N ARG A 168 -5.35 8.68 -15.11
CA ARG A 168 -4.63 9.65 -14.28
C ARG A 168 -3.31 10.10 -14.91
N LEU A 169 -2.56 9.15 -15.47
CA LEU A 169 -1.25 9.40 -16.07
C LEU A 169 -1.32 9.78 -17.56
N ARG A 170 -2.54 9.90 -18.12
CA ARG A 170 -2.80 10.25 -19.53
C ARG A 170 -2.10 9.32 -20.53
N ILE A 171 -2.07 8.03 -20.22
CA ILE A 171 -1.46 6.99 -21.06
C ILE A 171 -2.51 6.46 -22.02
N ARG A 172 -2.19 6.42 -23.31
CA ARG A 172 -3.10 5.90 -24.34
C ARG A 172 -3.16 4.36 -24.31
N HIS A 173 -4.24 3.80 -24.84
CA HIS A 173 -4.51 2.38 -24.71
C HIS A 173 -3.57 1.49 -25.55
N ASP A 174 -3.12 2.02 -26.68
CA ASP A 174 -2.23 1.45 -27.69
C ASP A 174 -0.74 1.43 -27.28
N VAL A 175 -0.37 2.14 -26.21
CA VAL A 175 1.02 2.20 -25.76
C VAL A 175 1.38 0.95 -24.96
N SER A 176 2.38 0.20 -25.44
CA SER A 176 2.96 -0.89 -24.66
C SER A 176 3.73 -0.36 -23.44
N LEU A 177 3.51 -1.00 -22.29
CA LEU A 177 4.16 -0.67 -21.02
C LEU A 177 5.30 -1.66 -20.67
N ALA A 178 5.84 -2.39 -21.66
CA ALA A 178 6.84 -3.43 -21.44
C ALA A 178 8.16 -2.89 -20.85
N ASN A 179 8.56 -1.68 -21.22
CA ASN A 179 9.88 -1.12 -20.89
C ASN A 179 9.85 -0.13 -19.73
N VAL A 180 8.78 -0.08 -18.94
CA VAL A 180 8.70 0.82 -17.78
C VAL A 180 9.72 0.36 -16.73
N PRO A 181 10.58 1.22 -16.16
CA PRO A 181 11.58 0.80 -15.19
C PRO A 181 10.94 0.34 -13.88
N VAL A 182 11.59 -0.56 -13.13
CA VAL A 182 11.08 -1.04 -11.83
C VAL A 182 11.40 -0.01 -10.74
N ALA A 183 10.37 0.43 -10.02
CA ALA A 183 10.55 1.25 -8.82
C ALA A 183 10.57 0.39 -7.56
N ALA A 184 11.44 0.72 -6.60
CA ALA A 184 11.65 -0.07 -5.39
C ALA A 184 10.46 -0.04 -4.42
N HIS A 185 9.89 1.15 -4.14
CA HIS A 185 8.70 1.33 -3.30
C HIS A 185 8.14 2.75 -3.44
N PRO A 186 6.87 2.99 -3.06
CA PRO A 186 6.24 4.31 -3.19
C PRO A 186 6.60 5.33 -2.10
N PHE A 187 7.24 4.90 -1.01
CA PHE A 187 7.50 5.75 0.16
C PHE A 187 8.71 6.66 -0.04
N ARG A 188 8.48 7.84 -0.62
CA ARG A 188 9.51 8.82 -0.95
C ARG A 188 9.00 10.25 -0.81
N ALA A 189 9.90 11.16 -0.45
CA ALA A 189 9.58 12.56 -0.22
C ALA A 189 10.69 13.47 -0.76
N VAL A 190 10.36 14.70 -1.11
CA VAL A 190 11.36 15.72 -1.44
C VAL A 190 11.85 16.37 -0.14
N ILE A 191 13.15 16.23 0.13
CA ILE A 191 13.79 16.73 1.35
C ILE A 191 15.04 17.49 0.93
N LYS A 192 15.10 18.79 1.23
CA LYS A 192 16.16 19.69 0.75
C LYS A 192 16.36 19.58 -0.77
N ASN A 193 15.26 19.66 -1.53
CA ASN A 193 15.20 19.54 -2.99
C ASN A 193 15.72 18.22 -3.58
N GLN A 194 15.92 17.19 -2.76
CA GLN A 194 16.30 15.86 -3.22
C GLN A 194 15.18 14.86 -2.94
N LEU A 195 14.85 14.04 -3.94
CA LEU A 195 13.95 12.91 -3.74
C LEU A 195 14.68 11.87 -2.89
N ARG A 196 14.13 11.58 -1.71
CA ARG A 196 14.70 10.62 -0.77
C ARG A 196 13.68 9.53 -0.41
N PRO A 197 14.10 8.26 -0.42
CA PRO A 197 13.26 7.17 0.05
C PRO A 197 13.18 7.23 1.59
N PHE A 198 12.16 6.61 2.17
CA PHE A 198 11.81 6.81 3.59
C PHE A 198 12.88 6.39 4.59
N GLU A 199 13.75 5.46 4.21
CA GLU A 199 14.90 4.97 4.99
C GLU A 199 15.92 6.09 5.25
N LEU A 200 15.96 7.10 4.37
CA LEU A 200 16.88 8.24 4.45
C LEU A 200 16.18 9.52 4.93
N TRP A 201 14.96 9.42 5.45
CA TRP A 201 14.26 10.58 5.99
C TRP A 201 14.91 11.06 7.30
N PRO A 202 15.09 12.39 7.48
CA PRO A 202 15.58 12.95 8.72
C PRO A 202 14.71 12.54 9.91
N ARG A 203 15.37 12.26 11.04
CA ARG A 203 14.72 11.87 12.29
C ARG A 203 13.58 12.81 12.72
N GLY A 204 13.71 14.12 12.45
CA GLY A 204 12.67 15.09 12.78
C GLY A 204 11.35 14.86 12.02
N ILE A 205 11.41 14.43 10.76
CA ILE A 205 10.22 14.11 9.96
C ILE A 205 9.61 12.81 10.46
N VAL A 206 10.42 11.77 10.64
CA VAL A 206 9.96 10.47 11.16
C VAL A 206 9.32 10.63 12.55
N ALA A 207 9.93 11.42 13.44
CA ALA A 207 9.39 11.69 14.77
C ALA A 207 8.07 12.46 14.72
N ALA A 208 7.89 13.38 13.77
CA ALA A 208 6.62 14.08 13.58
C ALA A 208 5.53 13.13 13.05
N MET A 209 5.87 12.20 12.15
CA MET A 209 4.92 11.20 11.64
C MET A 209 4.53 10.17 12.71
N ALA A 210 5.45 9.81 13.61
CA ALA A 210 5.20 8.91 14.73
C ALA A 210 4.46 9.60 15.91
N GLN A 211 4.28 10.93 15.88
CA GLN A 211 3.50 11.62 16.90
C GLN A 211 2.00 11.39 16.66
N HIS A 212 1.46 10.36 17.30
CA HIS A 212 0.03 10.07 17.34
C HIS A 212 -0.67 10.76 18.51
N SER A 213 -0.28 12.00 18.83
CA SER A 213 -0.98 12.74 19.88
C SER A 213 -2.45 12.87 19.49
N PRO A 214 -3.40 12.53 20.39
CA PRO A 214 -4.81 12.70 20.09
C PRO A 214 -5.05 14.15 19.65
N ILE A 215 -5.83 14.32 18.58
CA ILE A 215 -6.22 15.66 18.11
C ILE A 215 -6.90 16.33 19.30
N PRO A 216 -6.31 17.40 19.86
CA PRO A 216 -6.85 17.96 21.08
C PRO A 216 -8.19 18.61 20.76
N THR A 217 -9.27 18.04 21.31
CA THR A 217 -10.65 18.52 21.10
C THR A 217 -11.02 19.64 22.07
N ALA A 218 -10.31 19.75 23.18
CA ALA A 218 -10.48 20.83 24.14
C ALA A 218 -9.62 22.06 23.77
N PRO A 219 -10.08 23.28 24.05
CA PRO A 219 -9.25 24.48 23.92
C PRO A 219 -7.98 24.34 24.78
N HIS A 220 -6.84 24.75 24.23
CA HIS A 220 -5.56 24.65 24.93
C HIS A 220 -5.60 25.49 26.24
N PRO A 221 -4.97 25.07 27.35
CA PRO A 221 -4.98 25.83 28.62
C PRO A 221 -4.44 27.26 28.50
N THR A 222 -3.66 27.55 27.45
CA THR A 222 -3.12 28.89 27.15
C THR A 222 -3.92 29.62 26.06
N HIS A 223 -5.15 29.19 25.80
CA HIS A 223 -6.03 29.85 24.83
C HIS A 223 -6.27 31.29 25.28
N THR A 224 -5.94 32.22 24.38
CA THR A 224 -6.16 33.66 24.56
C THR A 224 -6.59 34.24 23.22
N PRO A 225 -7.19 35.44 23.17
CA PRO A 225 -7.56 36.08 21.91
C PRO A 225 -6.38 36.20 20.92
N GLU A 226 -5.17 36.38 21.45
CA GLU A 226 -3.91 36.45 20.69
C GLU A 226 -3.36 35.06 20.28
N ARG A 227 -3.89 33.98 20.87
CA ARG A 227 -3.49 32.58 20.63
C ARG A 227 -4.75 31.70 20.53
N PRO A 228 -5.52 31.81 19.44
CA PRO A 228 -6.83 31.19 19.31
C PRO A 228 -6.80 29.68 19.05
N GLY A 229 -5.62 29.09 18.80
CA GLY A 229 -5.50 27.70 18.38
C GLY A 229 -4.31 26.94 18.99
N HIS A 230 -4.35 25.62 18.87
CA HIS A 230 -3.32 24.71 19.39
C HIS A 230 -1.93 24.97 18.80
N ASP A 231 -1.82 25.34 17.52
CA ASP A 231 -0.53 25.65 16.90
C ASP A 231 0.11 26.93 17.46
N ALA A 232 -0.70 27.96 17.73
CA ALA A 232 -0.25 29.20 18.37
C ALA A 232 0.21 28.93 19.81
N ALA A 233 -0.54 28.11 20.55
CA ALA A 233 -0.18 27.67 21.88
C ALA A 233 1.10 26.82 21.92
N LYS A 234 1.28 25.88 20.99
CA LYS A 234 2.48 25.04 20.86
C LYS A 234 3.72 25.89 20.56
N THR A 235 3.57 26.90 19.71
CA THR A 235 4.64 27.86 19.39
C THR A 235 5.03 28.68 20.61
N TYR A 236 4.04 29.23 21.33
CA TYR A 236 4.26 29.95 22.59
C TYR A 236 4.97 29.08 23.64
N MET A 237 4.49 27.86 23.89
CA MET A 237 5.09 26.95 24.88
C MET A 237 6.52 26.56 24.51
N ARG A 238 6.84 26.44 23.22
CA ARG A 238 8.21 26.19 22.74
C ARG A 238 9.11 27.39 23.03
N LEU A 239 8.65 28.60 22.76
CA LEU A 239 9.37 29.83 23.06
C LEU A 239 9.55 30.02 24.57
N LEU A 240 8.50 29.83 25.36
CA LEU A 240 8.53 29.87 26.82
C LEU A 240 9.55 28.87 27.38
N LYS A 241 9.52 27.59 26.95
CA LYS A 241 10.52 26.59 27.35
C LYS A 241 11.94 26.99 26.95
N ARG A 242 12.12 27.66 25.80
CA ARG A 242 13.43 28.16 25.37
C ARG A 242 13.90 29.30 26.28
N CYS A 243 13.02 30.23 26.65
CA CYS A 243 13.33 31.31 27.58
C CYS A 243 13.62 30.79 29.00
N LEU A 244 12.83 29.82 29.48
CA LEU A 244 13.02 29.21 30.81
C LEU A 244 14.30 28.36 30.91
N ARG A 245 14.84 27.88 29.78
CA ARG A 245 16.17 27.22 29.76
C ARG A 245 17.32 28.20 29.99
N TRP A 246 17.11 29.49 29.74
CA TRP A 246 18.10 30.54 30.04
C TRP A 246 18.05 30.97 31.50
N THR A 247 16.97 30.64 32.21
CA THR A 247 16.82 30.87 33.64
C THR A 247 17.16 29.60 34.42
N THR A 248 18.36 29.05 34.25
CA THR A 248 18.92 28.17 35.30
C THR A 248 19.22 29.05 36.52
N PRO A 249 18.74 28.71 37.73
CA PRO A 249 18.99 29.53 38.90
C PRO A 249 20.48 29.50 39.23
N VAL A 250 21.14 30.66 39.12
CA VAL A 250 22.52 30.88 39.59
C VAL A 250 22.45 31.11 41.10
N HIS A 251 22.14 30.09 41.91
CA HIS A 251 22.34 30.18 43.36
C HIS A 251 22.71 28.80 43.90
N GLY A 252 23.99 28.66 44.21
CA GLY A 252 24.61 27.54 44.90
C GLY A 252 26.03 27.94 45.28
N ASP A 253 26.14 28.97 46.12
CA ASP A 253 27.23 29.10 47.10
C ASP A 253 26.81 28.33 48.36
#